data_AF-A0A2D1SY68-F1
#
_entry.id   AF-A0A2D1SY68-F1
#
_cell.length_a   1.000
_cell.length_b   1.000
_cell.length_c   1.000
_cell.angle_alpha   90.00
_cell.angle_beta   90.00
_cell.angle_gamma   90.00
#
_symmetry.space_group_name_H-M   'P 1'
#
loop_
_entity.id
_entity.type
_entity.pdbx_description
1 polymer ?
#
loop_
_entity_poly.entity_id
_entity_poly.type
_entity_poly.pdbx_seq_one_letter_code
_entity_poly.pdbx_strand_id
1 'polypeptide(L)'
;MTKEICEVTKVNEEAVQRVQQQMPELSKVAQFLKALADETRLKIAYALTIEKRLCVCDVAAIIGSSTATASHHLRYLKEHALAKSTREGKLMYYSLADDHVYQIVTIAYEHSRE
;
A
#
# COMPACT_ATOMS: atom_id res chain seq x y z
N MET A 1 -16.55 4.73 -28.26
CA MET A 1 -16.24 5.36 -26.96
C MET A 1 -17.24 6.47 -26.73
N THR A 2 -18.20 6.26 -25.84
CA THR A 2 -19.19 7.27 -25.45
C THR A 2 -18.48 8.33 -24.62
N LYS A 3 -18.65 9.60 -24.95
CA LYS A 3 -18.04 10.71 -24.21
C LYS A 3 -18.81 10.89 -22.88
N GLU A 4 -18.29 10.35 -21.79
CA GLU A 4 -18.77 10.59 -20.41
C GLU A 4 -18.31 11.95 -19.89
N ILE A 5 -18.65 13.02 -20.61
CA ILE A 5 -18.36 14.39 -20.20
C ILE A 5 -19.63 15.21 -20.32
N CYS A 6 -19.73 16.25 -19.49
CA CYS A 6 -20.83 17.18 -19.59
C CYS A 6 -20.79 17.90 -20.94
N GLU A 7 -21.91 17.92 -21.67
CA GLU A 7 -22.08 18.70 -22.89
C GLU A 7 -22.16 20.21 -22.62
N VAL A 8 -22.41 20.58 -21.35
CA VAL A 8 -22.49 21.95 -20.85
C VAL A 8 -21.71 22.07 -19.55
N THR A 9 -20.94 23.14 -19.40
CA THR A 9 -20.26 23.46 -18.13
C THR A 9 -21.28 24.04 -17.15
N LYS A 10 -21.80 23.21 -16.25
CA LYS A 10 -22.65 23.62 -15.13
C LYS A 10 -22.08 23.10 -13.82
N VAL A 11 -21.59 24.00 -12.98
CA VAL A 11 -21.06 23.68 -11.65
C VAL A 11 -22.21 23.73 -10.64
N ASN A 12 -22.32 22.71 -9.78
CA ASN A 12 -23.19 22.76 -8.61
C ASN A 12 -22.45 23.43 -7.46
N GLU A 13 -22.58 24.76 -7.33
CA GLU A 13 -21.83 25.56 -6.35
C GLU A 13 -22.08 25.11 -4.91
N GLU A 14 -23.32 24.80 -4.55
CA GLU A 14 -23.67 24.31 -3.21
C GLU A 14 -22.98 22.98 -2.89
N ALA A 15 -22.96 22.05 -3.84
CA ALA A 15 -22.26 20.78 -3.67
C ALA A 15 -20.74 20.97 -3.59
N VAL A 16 -20.18 21.83 -4.44
CA VAL A 16 -18.74 22.13 -4.45
C VAL A 16 -18.30 22.73 -3.12
N GLN A 17 -19.00 23.74 -2.61
CA GLN A 17 -18.67 24.38 -1.33
C GLN A 17 -18.76 23.37 -0.18
N ARG A 18 -19.83 22.56 -0.12
CA ARG A 18 -19.99 21.53 0.92
C ARG A 18 -18.85 20.52 0.91
N VAL A 19 -18.43 20.06 -0.27
CA VAL A 19 -17.33 19.10 -0.39
C VAL A 19 -15.98 19.74 -0.07
N GLN A 20 -15.70 20.94 -0.57
CA GLN A 20 -14.44 21.65 -0.29
C GLN A 20 -14.23 21.92 1.20
N GLN A 21 -15.30 22.23 1.94
CA GLN A 21 -15.23 22.43 3.40
C GLN A 21 -14.90 21.15 4.18
N GLN A 22 -15.24 19.98 3.64
CA GLN A 22 -15.01 18.68 4.28
C GLN A 22 -13.77 17.97 3.75
N MET A 23 -13.15 18.47 2.68
CA MET A 23 -12.06 17.79 1.98
C MET A 23 -10.79 17.79 2.85
N PRO A 24 -10.29 16.61 3.28
CA PRO A 24 -9.06 16.53 4.04
C PRO A 24 -7.82 16.71 3.14
N GLU A 25 -6.68 16.94 3.77
CA GLU A 25 -5.38 16.84 3.11
C GLU A 25 -5.08 15.34 2.83
N LEU A 26 -4.81 14.99 1.57
CA LEU A 26 -4.68 13.59 1.12
C LEU A 26 -3.27 13.23 0.64
N SER A 27 -2.29 14.14 0.69
CA SER A 27 -0.93 13.89 0.18
C SER A 27 -0.27 12.67 0.84
N LYS A 28 -0.47 12.50 2.15
CA LYS A 28 0.05 11.34 2.89
C LYS A 28 -0.62 10.03 2.44
N VAL A 29 -1.93 10.05 2.21
CA VAL A 29 -2.69 8.89 1.70
C VAL A 29 -2.18 8.53 0.30
N ALA A 30 -1.98 9.52 -0.57
CA ALA A 30 -1.46 9.31 -1.91
C ALA A 30 -0.03 8.74 -1.90
N GLN A 31 0.85 9.25 -1.04
CA GLN A 31 2.22 8.72 -0.88
C GLN A 31 2.21 7.28 -0.38
N PHE A 32 1.37 6.98 0.60
CA PHE A 32 1.16 5.63 1.13
C PHE A 32 0.68 4.66 0.03
N LEU A 33 -0.36 5.03 -0.73
CA LEU A 33 -0.88 4.19 -1.82
C LEU A 33 0.15 4.02 -2.94
N LYS A 34 0.91 5.07 -3.26
CA LYS A 34 2.00 5.00 -4.25
C LYS A 34 3.14 4.07 -3.80
N ALA A 35 3.40 3.98 -2.50
CA ALA A 35 4.36 3.03 -1.95
C ALA A 35 3.88 1.58 -2.10
N LEU A 36 2.57 1.36 -2.06
CA LEU A 36 1.96 0.04 -2.24
C LEU A 36 1.76 -0.34 -3.72
N ALA A 37 1.53 0.63 -4.62
CA ALA A 37 1.17 0.42 -6.03
C ALA A 37 2.29 -0.16 -6.95
N ASP A 38 3.43 -0.58 -6.39
CA ASP A 38 4.44 -1.32 -7.12
C ASP A 38 4.23 -2.81 -6.90
N GLU A 39 4.27 -3.58 -7.98
CA GLU A 39 3.93 -5.01 -7.98
C GLU A 39 4.79 -5.81 -6.98
N THR A 40 6.10 -5.53 -6.91
CA THR A 40 6.99 -6.25 -6.00
C THR A 40 6.67 -5.92 -4.54
N ARG A 41 6.48 -4.64 -4.20
CA ARG A 41 6.09 -4.21 -2.86
C ARG A 41 4.73 -4.74 -2.45
N LEU A 42 3.75 -4.76 -3.36
CA LEU A 42 2.44 -5.35 -3.11
C LEU A 42 2.55 -6.86 -2.86
N LYS A 43 3.38 -7.57 -3.63
CA LYS A 43 3.66 -8.99 -3.41
C LYS A 43 4.26 -9.25 -2.01
N ILE A 44 5.18 -8.41 -1.56
CA ILE A 44 5.74 -8.49 -0.19
C ILE A 44 4.66 -8.23 0.85
N ALA A 45 3.88 -7.16 0.69
CA ALA A 45 2.81 -6.80 1.63
C ALA A 45 1.75 -7.91 1.73
N TYR A 46 1.35 -8.50 0.60
CA TYR A 46 0.44 -9.64 0.56
C TYR A 46 1.05 -10.91 1.18
N ALA A 47 2.34 -11.17 0.98
CA ALA A 47 3.01 -12.27 1.68
C ALA A 47 2.94 -12.11 3.22
N LEU A 48 3.01 -10.87 3.70
CA LEU A 48 2.88 -10.53 5.12
C LEU A 48 1.42 -10.56 5.64
N THR A 49 0.41 -10.68 4.76
CA THR A 49 -0.97 -10.99 5.19
C THR A 49 -1.16 -12.48 5.43
N ILE A 50 -0.42 -13.33 4.70
CA ILE A 50 -0.44 -14.80 4.82
C ILE A 50 0.38 -15.24 6.03
N GLU A 51 1.63 -14.76 6.13
CA GLU A 51 2.51 -15.06 7.24
C GLU A 51 2.81 -13.79 8.04
N LYS A 52 2.57 -13.83 9.35
CA LYS A 52 2.61 -12.63 10.20
C LYS A 52 4.01 -12.03 10.30
N ARG A 53 5.06 -12.83 10.11
CA ARG A 53 6.46 -12.40 10.23
C ARG A 53 7.37 -13.13 9.25
N LEU A 54 8.12 -12.39 8.46
CA LEU A 54 9.11 -12.92 7.51
C LEU A 54 10.45 -12.22 7.67
N CYS A 55 11.56 -12.94 7.58
CA CYS A 55 12.88 -12.31 7.52
C CYS A 55 13.23 -11.89 6.08
N VAL A 56 14.31 -11.13 5.91
CA VAL A 56 14.74 -10.66 4.57
C VAL A 56 15.04 -11.82 3.60
N CYS A 57 15.53 -12.95 4.10
CA CYS A 57 15.82 -14.13 3.28
C CYS A 57 14.53 -14.77 2.76
N ASP A 58 13.50 -14.89 3.62
CA ASP A 58 12.20 -15.44 3.23
C ASP A 58 11.55 -14.55 2.17
N VAL A 59 11.56 -13.23 2.40
CA VAL A 59 11.01 -12.25 1.45
C VAL A 59 11.73 -12.34 0.10
N ALA A 60 13.06 -12.41 0.10
CA ALA A 60 13.86 -12.57 -1.12
C ALA A 60 13.49 -13.85 -1.90
N ALA A 61 13.31 -14.96 -1.20
CA ALA A 61 12.89 -16.23 -1.81
C ALA A 61 11.47 -16.13 -2.41
N ILE A 62 10.52 -15.51 -1.70
CA ILE A 62 9.12 -15.35 -2.15
C ILE A 62 9.02 -14.47 -3.40
N ILE A 63 9.76 -13.37 -3.45
CA ILE A 63 9.73 -12.46 -4.60
C ILE A 63 10.68 -12.86 -5.72
N GLY A 64 11.53 -13.86 -5.51
CA GLY A 64 12.49 -14.35 -6.51
C GLY A 64 13.63 -13.36 -6.77
N SER A 65 14.12 -12.67 -5.74
CA SER A 65 15.17 -11.64 -5.86
C SER A 65 16.37 -11.89 -4.96
N SER A 66 17.40 -11.05 -5.08
CA SER A 66 18.49 -11.00 -4.10
C SER A 66 18.00 -10.46 -2.74
N THR A 67 18.73 -10.77 -1.67
CA THR A 67 18.48 -10.18 -0.33
C THR A 67 18.71 -8.67 -0.29
N ALA A 68 19.60 -8.14 -1.14
CA ALA A 68 19.82 -6.71 -1.28
C ALA A 68 18.58 -6.01 -1.86
N THR A 69 17.99 -6.58 -2.91
CA THR A 69 16.75 -6.10 -3.53
C THR A 69 15.57 -6.18 -2.55
N ALA A 70 15.40 -7.32 -1.89
CA ALA A 70 14.34 -7.49 -0.88
C ALA A 70 14.48 -6.49 0.27
N SER A 71 15.71 -6.28 0.77
CA SER A 71 16.02 -5.29 1.81
C SER A 71 15.64 -3.87 1.38
N HIS A 72 15.93 -3.50 0.12
CA HIS A 72 15.54 -2.20 -0.43
C HIS A 72 14.02 -2.01 -0.43
N HIS A 73 13.23 -2.99 -0.89
CA HIS A 73 11.77 -2.90 -0.85
C HIS A 73 11.23 -2.87 0.58
N LEU A 74 11.74 -3.71 1.48
CA LEU A 74 11.32 -3.74 2.88
C LEU A 74 11.65 -2.44 3.62
N ARG A 75 12.80 -1.83 3.32
CA ARG A 75 13.15 -0.50 3.82
C ARG A 75 12.16 0.55 3.32
N TYR A 76 11.86 0.53 2.03
CA TYR A 76 10.89 1.46 1.45
C TYR A 76 9.51 1.32 2.11
N LEU A 77 9.01 0.08 2.27
CA LEU A 77 7.75 -0.20 2.95
C LEU A 77 7.75 0.34 4.40
N LYS A 78 8.87 0.20 5.12
CA LYS A 78 9.01 0.77 6.47
C LYS A 78 8.99 2.30 6.49
N GLU A 79 9.72 2.94 5.57
CA GLU A 79 9.79 4.41 5.48
C GLU A 79 8.42 5.04 5.17
N HIS A 80 7.52 4.28 4.53
CA HIS A 80 6.14 4.68 4.23
C HIS A 80 5.08 4.07 5.17
N ALA A 81 5.48 3.61 6.36
CA ALA A 81 4.58 3.07 7.38
C ALA A 81 3.69 1.90 6.92
N LEU A 82 4.13 1.13 5.90
CA LEU A 82 3.47 -0.10 5.44
C LEU A 82 3.95 -1.34 6.20
N ALA A 83 5.20 -1.32 6.66
CA ALA A 83 5.80 -2.42 7.39
C ALA A 83 6.54 -1.94 8.64
N LYS A 84 6.75 -2.85 9.58
CA LYS A 84 7.61 -2.67 10.76
C LYS A 84 8.57 -3.84 10.88
N SER A 85 9.64 -3.66 11.66
CA SER A 85 10.62 -4.72 11.89
C SER A 85 10.93 -4.93 13.36
N THR A 86 11.11 -6.20 13.75
CA THR A 86 11.44 -6.60 15.12
C THR A 86 12.67 -7.51 15.14
N ARG A 87 13.62 -7.23 16.03
CA ARG A 87 14.86 -8.01 16.13
C ARG A 87 14.67 -9.14 17.13
N GLU A 88 14.93 -10.35 16.70
CA GLU A 88 14.87 -11.56 17.53
C GLU A 88 16.19 -12.32 17.38
N GLY A 89 17.02 -12.24 18.42
CA GLY A 89 18.39 -12.73 18.38
C GLY A 89 19.21 -12.06 17.26
N LYS A 90 19.69 -12.87 16.31
CA LYS A 90 20.49 -12.42 15.17
C LYS A 90 19.65 -12.06 13.94
N LEU A 91 18.33 -12.30 13.97
CA LEU A 91 17.45 -12.14 12.81
C LEU A 91 16.60 -10.87 12.91
N MET A 92 16.33 -10.28 11.75
CA MET A 92 15.41 -9.16 11.59
C MET A 92 14.16 -9.67 10.89
N TYR A 93 13.03 -9.64 11.60
CA TYR A 93 11.72 -9.99 11.05
C TYR A 93 10.95 -8.74 10.66
N TYR A 94 10.11 -8.87 9.64
CA TYR A 94 9.23 -7.83 9.12
C TYR A 94 7.77 -8.30 9.23
N SER A 95 6.88 -7.35 9.50
CA SER A 95 5.43 -7.54 9.58
C SER A 95 4.73 -6.30 9.04
N LEU A 96 3.45 -6.39 8.68
CA LEU A 96 2.66 -5.21 8.35
C LEU A 96 2.62 -4.24 9.55
N ALA A 97 2.55 -2.94 9.25
CA ALA A 97 2.59 -1.91 10.28
C ALA A 97 1.43 -2.06 11.28
N ASP A 98 0.20 -2.20 10.77
CA ASP A 98 -1.03 -2.33 11.54
C ASP A 98 -2.12 -3.10 10.76
N ASP A 99 -3.32 -3.16 11.35
CA ASP A 99 -4.50 -3.81 10.78
C ASP A 99 -5.07 -3.05 9.57
N HIS A 100 -4.92 -1.73 9.49
CA HIS A 100 -5.39 -0.96 8.34
C HIS A 100 -4.62 -1.32 7.07
N VAL A 101 -3.29 -1.51 7.17
CA VAL A 101 -2.49 -1.97 6.02
C VAL A 101 -2.93 -3.37 5.56
N TYR A 102 -3.19 -4.27 6.52
CA TYR A 102 -3.72 -5.60 6.21
C TYR A 102 -5.05 -5.51 5.43
N GLN A 103 -6.00 -4.72 5.94
CA GLN A 103 -7.30 -4.54 5.30
C GLN A 103 -7.18 -3.96 3.90
N ILE A 104 -6.35 -2.91 3.71
CA ILE A 104 -6.16 -2.28 2.40
C ILE A 104 -5.62 -3.27 1.37
N VAL A 105 -4.62 -4.07 1.75
CA VAL A 105 -4.03 -5.07 0.86
C VAL A 105 -5.03 -6.18 0.51
N THR A 106 -5.75 -6.70 1.50
CA THR A 106 -6.73 -7.78 1.30
C THR A 106 -7.92 -7.30 0.46
N ILE A 107 -8.52 -6.15 0.81
CA ILE A 107 -9.67 -5.59 0.08
C ILE A 107 -9.28 -5.24 -1.36
N ALA A 108 -8.11 -4.64 -1.58
CA ALA A 108 -7.65 -4.32 -2.93
C ALA A 108 -7.49 -5.58 -3.79
N TYR A 109 -6.97 -6.67 -3.22
CA TYR A 109 -6.86 -7.95 -3.90
C TYR A 109 -8.23 -8.57 -4.19
N GLU A 110 -9.15 -8.58 -3.22
CA GLU A 110 -10.51 -9.09 -3.40
C GLU A 110 -11.26 -8.34 -4.49
N HIS A 111 -11.23 -7.00 -4.46
CA HIS A 111 -11.88 -6.16 -5.46
C HIS A 111 -11.28 -6.35 -6.87
N SER A 112 -9.97 -6.61 -6.99
CA SER A 112 -9.34 -6.86 -8.29
C SER A 112 -9.83 -8.14 -8.99
N ARG A 113 -10.55 -9.00 -8.27
CA ARG A 113 -11.07 -10.28 -8.74
C ARG A 113 -12.58 -10.24 -9.02
N GLU A 114 -13.23 -9.11 -8.79
CA GLU A 114 -14.62 -8.85 -9.21
C GLU A 114 -14.70 -8.60 -10.72
#